data_AF-A0A7C2ZAC4-F1
#
_entry.id   AF-A0A7C2ZAC4-F1
#
_cell.length_a   1.000
_cell.length_b   1.000
_cell.length_c   1.000
_cell.angle_alpha   90.00
_cell.angle_beta   90.00
_cell.angle_gamma   90.00
#
_symmetry.space_group_name_H-M   'P 1'
#
loop_
_entity.id
_entity.type
_entity.pdbx_description
1 polymer ?
#
loop_
_entity_poly.entity_id
_entity_poly.type
_entity_poly.pdbx_seq_one_letter_code
_entity_poly.pdbx_strand_id
1 'polypeptide(L)'
;MRQGVTGLMAVVLLVALFCAPTVQDRFVWLFGWGLGRDEDVTQISAILRRAAQFGYNGAVLSAGLDTLCKRDADYFRRLEQVRQTCQQLNLELIPAVFSVGYGGGILSHDRNLAEGLPVKDALFVVKGNEAIHVPDPPVQIVNGDFERFEGNRMAEFHFHDEPGAITFPDTQIKHGGKASLRFENFRAHPAGNARVMQEIKVHPYRCYRVSVWVRTENLVPAQNFRLLVLSPDGRDLAPRTFNLPPTTDWRKVSMVFNSLRYETVRLYAGVWGGREGRFWLDDWTMEEIGPLNVLRRPDTPVVVKSEDGSVVYEEGKDYAPLVDPNLQPYRRDWETPAPTLKILPNSRIRDGQRLRVSWYHPMLIYDSQVTVCMGEPALYEIFEHEAKLLWERLRYRKVLLNMDEVRMGGTCKACEGRNMAQLLGECITKQVQALRRYNPQAEVYVWSDMLDPNHNARPNYYLVQGDFTGSWNFVPKDLIVAVWGGAPREKSLRFFAEQGFATLIACYYDADSLDEVKGWQQLAQKVPKVRGFMYTTWERRYDLLNDFATLLWGGK
;
A
#
# COMPACT_ATOMS: atom_id res chain seq x y z
N MET A 1 -50.75 -82.19 -12.08
CA MET A 1 -51.11 -81.02 -12.91
C MET A 1 -50.12 -79.91 -12.61
N ARG A 2 -49.52 -79.31 -13.65
CA ARG A 2 -48.31 -78.48 -13.62
C ARG A 2 -48.42 -77.28 -12.67
N GLN A 3 -47.43 -77.10 -11.78
CA GLN A 3 -47.16 -75.83 -11.11
C GLN A 3 -46.04 -75.11 -11.88
N GLY A 4 -46.33 -73.91 -12.34
CA GLY A 4 -45.36 -72.97 -12.89
C GLY A 4 -44.82 -72.09 -11.78
N VAL A 5 -43.50 -71.89 -11.76
CA VAL A 5 -42.82 -70.90 -10.93
C VAL A 5 -42.29 -69.81 -11.87
N THR A 6 -42.88 -68.63 -11.76
CA THR A 6 -42.44 -67.38 -12.40
C THR A 6 -41.31 -66.78 -11.56
N GLY A 7 -40.14 -66.59 -12.16
CA GLY A 7 -39.02 -65.85 -11.57
C GLY A 7 -39.23 -64.34 -11.69
N LEU A 8 -39.09 -63.62 -10.58
CA LEU A 8 -39.07 -62.16 -10.53
C LEU A 8 -37.60 -61.70 -10.37
N MET A 9 -37.08 -61.03 -11.39
CA MET A 9 -35.73 -60.46 -11.41
C MET A 9 -35.81 -59.02 -10.87
N ALA A 10 -35.21 -58.76 -9.71
CA ALA A 10 -35.16 -57.42 -9.11
C ALA A 10 -33.97 -56.62 -9.68
N VAL A 11 -34.27 -55.53 -10.38
CA VAL A 11 -33.28 -54.54 -10.82
C VAL A 11 -33.09 -53.52 -9.69
N VAL A 12 -31.89 -53.47 -9.11
CA VAL A 12 -31.49 -52.43 -8.15
C VAL A 12 -30.95 -51.22 -8.92
N LEU A 13 -31.70 -50.13 -8.92
CA LEU A 13 -31.25 -48.83 -9.45
C LEU A 13 -30.36 -48.15 -8.40
N LEU A 14 -29.05 -48.07 -8.66
CA LEU A 14 -28.14 -47.22 -7.89
C LEU A 14 -28.33 -45.76 -8.36
N VAL A 15 -29.06 -44.97 -7.58
CA VAL A 15 -29.11 -43.52 -7.74
C VAL A 15 -27.83 -42.94 -7.14
N ALA A 16 -26.87 -42.59 -7.99
CA ALA A 16 -25.74 -41.76 -7.58
C ALA A 16 -26.26 -40.35 -7.27
N LEU A 17 -26.48 -40.06 -5.99
CA LEU A 17 -26.62 -38.68 -5.51
C LEU A 17 -25.29 -37.98 -5.75
N PHE A 18 -25.19 -37.23 -6.85
CA PHE A 18 -24.14 -36.23 -7.03
C PHE A 18 -24.34 -35.16 -5.96
N CYS A 19 -23.67 -35.32 -4.82
CA CYS A 19 -23.50 -34.25 -3.85
C CYS A 19 -22.71 -33.14 -4.58
N ALA A 20 -23.30 -31.94 -4.69
CA ALA A 20 -22.56 -30.79 -5.19
C ALA A 20 -21.24 -30.66 -4.40
N PRO A 21 -20.11 -30.35 -5.06
CA PRO A 21 -18.84 -30.23 -4.37
C PRO A 21 -18.98 -29.26 -3.20
N THR A 22 -18.68 -29.75 -2.00
CA THR A 22 -18.85 -28.99 -0.77
C THR A 22 -17.83 -27.85 -0.75
N VAL A 23 -18.32 -26.61 -0.65
CA VAL A 23 -17.46 -25.45 -0.43
C VAL A 23 -16.78 -25.63 0.93
N GLN A 24 -15.47 -25.94 0.90
CA GLN A 24 -14.70 -26.34 2.08
C GLN A 24 -14.37 -25.14 2.96
N ASP A 25 -13.85 -24.06 2.37
CA ASP A 25 -13.50 -22.84 3.09
C ASP A 25 -14.60 -21.79 2.87
N ARG A 26 -15.33 -21.45 3.93
CA ARG A 26 -16.45 -20.50 3.93
C ARG A 26 -16.16 -19.40 4.93
N PHE A 27 -15.40 -18.40 4.49
CA PHE A 27 -14.77 -17.44 5.37
C PHE A 27 -15.45 -16.07 5.33
N VAL A 28 -15.39 -15.37 6.46
CA VAL A 28 -15.72 -13.94 6.54
C VAL A 28 -14.47 -13.16 6.93
N TRP A 29 -14.19 -12.07 6.23
CA TRP A 29 -13.12 -11.12 6.55
C TRP A 29 -13.65 -10.09 7.55
N LEU A 30 -12.97 -9.96 8.69
CA LEU A 30 -13.27 -9.00 9.74
C LEU A 30 -12.26 -7.84 9.64
N PHE A 31 -12.75 -6.67 9.21
CA PHE A 31 -11.95 -5.51 8.88
C PHE A 31 -12.41 -4.24 9.60
N GLY A 32 -11.46 -3.36 9.91
CA GLY A 32 -11.76 -2.03 10.47
C GLY A 32 -11.86 -1.99 12.00
N TRP A 33 -11.45 -3.06 12.70
CA TRP A 33 -11.39 -3.12 14.16
C TRP A 33 -10.00 -3.51 14.66
N GLY A 34 -9.48 -2.76 15.62
CA GLY A 34 -8.14 -2.98 16.19
C GLY A 34 -8.13 -3.61 17.59
N LEU A 35 -9.30 -3.98 18.13
CA LEU A 35 -9.48 -4.46 19.51
C LEU A 35 -8.98 -3.47 20.58
N GLY A 36 -8.98 -2.18 20.26
CA GLY A 36 -8.59 -1.11 21.18
C GLY A 36 -9.70 -0.73 22.15
N ARG A 37 -10.95 -1.12 21.86
CA ARG A 37 -12.16 -0.74 22.62
C ARG A 37 -13.09 -1.92 22.79
N ASP A 38 -13.87 -1.96 23.88
CA ASP A 38 -14.85 -3.04 24.12
C ASP A 38 -15.92 -3.11 23.03
N GLU A 39 -16.30 -1.98 22.46
CA GLU A 39 -17.24 -1.87 21.33
C GLU A 39 -16.80 -2.71 20.12
N ASP A 40 -15.49 -2.82 19.89
CA ASP A 40 -14.95 -3.61 18.77
C ASP A 40 -15.34 -5.09 18.92
N VAL A 41 -15.29 -5.63 20.16
CA VAL A 41 -15.69 -7.03 20.45
C VAL A 41 -17.17 -7.23 20.20
N THR A 42 -18.01 -6.28 20.63
CA THR A 42 -19.47 -6.34 20.41
C THR A 42 -19.80 -6.39 18.92
N GLN A 43 -19.19 -5.50 18.12
CA GLN A 43 -19.43 -5.41 16.68
C GLN A 43 -18.92 -6.65 15.93
N ILE A 44 -17.70 -7.11 16.25
CA ILE A 44 -17.15 -8.36 15.70
C ILE A 44 -18.06 -9.54 16.06
N SER A 45 -18.47 -9.67 17.32
CA SER A 45 -19.29 -10.78 17.80
C SER A 45 -20.65 -10.85 17.10
N ALA A 46 -21.25 -9.70 16.79
CA ALA A 46 -22.50 -9.65 16.02
C ALA A 46 -22.33 -10.26 14.62
N ILE A 47 -21.24 -9.91 13.94
CA ILE A 47 -20.91 -10.46 12.61
C ILE A 47 -20.61 -11.94 12.70
N LEU A 48 -19.84 -12.38 13.70
CA LEU A 48 -19.53 -13.80 13.92
C LEU A 48 -20.80 -14.63 14.13
N ARG A 49 -21.74 -14.17 14.97
CA ARG A 49 -23.02 -14.85 15.20
C ARG A 49 -23.83 -14.97 13.92
N ARG A 50 -23.90 -13.89 13.14
CA ARG A 50 -24.57 -13.86 11.82
C ARG A 50 -23.89 -14.83 10.84
N ALA A 51 -22.57 -14.79 10.71
CA ALA A 51 -21.81 -15.70 9.86
C ALA A 51 -22.05 -17.17 10.26
N ALA A 52 -21.99 -17.48 11.56
CA ALA A 52 -22.24 -18.83 12.04
C ALA A 52 -23.66 -19.34 11.74
N GLN A 53 -24.67 -18.47 11.76
CA GLN A 53 -26.05 -18.81 11.37
C GLN A 53 -26.17 -19.16 9.89
N PHE A 54 -25.34 -18.59 9.03
CA PHE A 54 -25.37 -18.80 7.58
C PHE A 54 -24.27 -19.77 7.08
N GLY A 55 -23.72 -20.59 7.98
CA GLY A 55 -22.89 -21.74 7.60
C GLY A 55 -21.43 -21.42 7.31
N TYR A 56 -20.96 -20.20 7.55
CA TYR A 56 -19.54 -19.88 7.57
C TYR A 56 -18.80 -20.78 8.59
N ASN A 57 -17.53 -21.07 8.32
CA ASN A 57 -16.70 -21.93 9.16
C ASN A 57 -15.34 -21.32 9.53
N GLY A 58 -15.03 -20.11 9.06
CA GLY A 58 -13.82 -19.39 9.42
C GLY A 58 -14.06 -17.88 9.45
N ALA A 59 -13.36 -17.21 10.37
CA ALA A 59 -13.35 -15.78 10.52
C ALA A 59 -11.91 -15.29 10.43
N VAL A 60 -11.59 -14.59 9.35
CA VAL A 60 -10.26 -14.01 9.13
C VAL A 60 -10.21 -12.65 9.78
N LEU A 61 -9.32 -12.47 10.77
CA LEU A 61 -9.27 -11.28 11.61
C LEU A 61 -8.00 -10.48 11.36
N SER A 62 -8.16 -9.24 10.92
CA SER A 62 -7.08 -8.24 10.83
C SER A 62 -7.21 -7.24 11.98
N ALA A 63 -6.53 -7.51 13.09
CA ALA A 63 -6.59 -6.70 14.31
C ALA A 63 -5.19 -6.45 14.95
N GLY A 64 -4.14 -6.38 14.12
CA GLY A 64 -2.77 -6.15 14.57
C GLY A 64 -2.17 -7.35 15.33
N LEU A 65 -2.46 -8.56 14.85
CA LEU A 65 -2.05 -9.84 15.44
C LEU A 65 -0.57 -10.19 15.17
N ASP A 66 0.18 -9.27 14.57
CA ASP A 66 1.62 -9.32 14.27
C ASP A 66 2.41 -8.26 15.05
N THR A 67 1.85 -7.78 16.17
CA THR A 67 2.47 -6.82 17.10
C THR A 67 2.10 -7.15 18.55
N LEU A 68 1.87 -8.43 18.85
CA LEU A 68 1.37 -8.92 20.13
C LEU A 68 2.29 -8.53 21.28
N CYS A 69 3.60 -8.43 21.08
CA CYS A 69 4.53 -7.99 22.14
C CYS A 69 4.30 -6.55 22.61
N LYS A 70 3.56 -5.74 21.83
CA LYS A 70 3.24 -4.33 22.12
C LYS A 70 1.82 -4.13 22.65
N ARG A 71 1.07 -5.22 22.88
CA ARG A 71 -0.34 -5.16 23.31
C ARG A 71 -0.45 -5.24 24.83
N ASP A 72 -1.45 -4.55 25.37
CA ASP A 72 -1.74 -4.53 26.80
C ASP A 72 -2.71 -5.67 27.21
N ALA A 73 -2.96 -5.78 28.51
CA ALA A 73 -3.85 -6.80 29.07
C ALA A 73 -5.30 -6.67 28.57
N ASP A 74 -5.74 -5.44 28.31
CA ASP A 74 -7.09 -5.15 27.84
C ASP A 74 -7.32 -5.61 26.40
N TYR A 75 -6.34 -5.38 25.52
CA TYR A 75 -6.33 -5.97 24.18
C TYR A 75 -6.41 -7.49 24.26
N PHE A 76 -5.61 -8.14 25.11
CA PHE A 76 -5.63 -9.60 25.23
C PHE A 76 -6.94 -10.14 25.78
N ARG A 77 -7.58 -9.45 26.73
CA ARG A 77 -8.92 -9.79 27.20
C ARG A 77 -9.93 -9.74 26.04
N ARG A 78 -9.88 -8.69 25.22
CA ARG A 78 -10.76 -8.54 24.05
C ARG A 78 -10.52 -9.60 22.98
N LEU A 79 -9.25 -9.91 22.69
CA LEU A 79 -8.88 -10.99 21.78
C LEU A 79 -9.40 -12.35 22.28
N GLU A 80 -9.28 -12.61 23.58
CA GLU A 80 -9.78 -13.83 24.21
C GLU A 80 -11.32 -13.93 24.12
N GLN A 81 -12.05 -12.82 24.29
CA GLN A 81 -13.50 -12.79 24.11
C GLN A 81 -13.92 -13.11 22.66
N VAL A 82 -13.19 -12.59 21.67
CA VAL A 82 -13.42 -12.92 20.25
C VAL A 82 -13.11 -14.40 19.99
N ARG A 83 -11.99 -14.91 20.53
CA ARG A 83 -11.60 -16.33 20.41
C ARG A 83 -12.66 -17.27 21.01
N GLN A 84 -13.17 -16.97 22.20
CA GLN A 84 -14.23 -17.73 22.85
C GLN A 84 -15.53 -17.71 22.03
N THR A 85 -15.87 -16.55 21.47
CA THR A 85 -17.04 -16.40 20.59
C THR A 85 -16.92 -17.29 19.36
N CYS A 86 -15.77 -17.28 18.68
CA CYS A 86 -15.50 -18.18 17.56
C CYS A 86 -15.63 -19.66 17.96
N GLN A 87 -15.08 -20.06 19.11
CA GLN A 87 -15.19 -21.44 19.60
C GLN A 87 -16.65 -21.86 19.87
N GLN A 88 -17.43 -21.02 20.54
CA GLN A 88 -18.86 -21.27 20.80
C GLN A 88 -19.67 -21.42 19.50
N LEU A 89 -19.27 -20.68 18.46
CA LEU A 89 -19.94 -20.67 17.17
C LEU A 89 -19.39 -21.69 16.16
N ASN A 90 -18.38 -22.47 16.56
CA ASN A 90 -17.65 -23.39 15.70
C ASN A 90 -17.07 -22.71 14.43
N LEU A 91 -16.54 -21.50 14.60
CA LEU A 91 -15.78 -20.77 13.59
C LEU A 91 -14.29 -20.90 13.90
N GLU A 92 -13.48 -21.23 12.89
CA GLU A 92 -12.01 -21.10 13.02
C GLU A 92 -11.64 -19.62 13.08
N LEU A 93 -10.91 -19.20 14.11
CA LEU A 93 -10.30 -17.87 14.15
C LEU A 93 -8.98 -17.89 13.35
N ILE A 94 -8.93 -17.16 12.24
CA ILE A 94 -7.82 -17.15 11.29
C ILE A 94 -7.10 -15.80 11.41
N PRO A 95 -5.93 -15.70 12.05
CA PRO A 95 -5.19 -14.44 12.12
C PRO A 95 -4.68 -14.00 10.74
N ALA A 96 -4.86 -12.72 10.41
CA ALA A 96 -4.22 -12.06 9.27
C ALA A 96 -3.01 -11.26 9.74
N VAL A 97 -1.81 -11.59 9.23
CA VAL A 97 -0.53 -11.15 9.83
C VAL A 97 0.57 -10.88 8.78
N PHE A 98 1.64 -10.21 9.23
CA PHE A 98 2.94 -10.11 8.56
C PHE A 98 2.89 -9.34 7.23
N SER A 99 2.31 -8.14 7.26
CA SER A 99 2.31 -7.28 6.09
C SER A 99 3.64 -6.56 5.86
N VAL A 100 4.25 -6.81 4.71
CA VAL A 100 5.39 -6.04 4.20
C VAL A 100 4.93 -4.83 3.40
N GLY A 101 3.86 -4.96 2.61
CA GLY A 101 3.34 -3.91 1.75
C GLY A 101 2.94 -2.67 2.54
N TYR A 102 2.06 -2.83 3.54
CA TYR A 102 1.58 -1.76 4.43
C TYR A 102 2.55 -1.45 5.59
N GLY A 103 3.28 -2.46 6.06
CA GLY A 103 4.41 -2.33 6.98
C GLY A 103 4.11 -1.91 8.42
N GLY A 104 2.90 -1.43 8.71
CA GLY A 104 2.58 -0.80 10.00
C GLY A 104 2.86 -1.67 11.24
N GLY A 105 2.62 -2.98 11.15
CA GLY A 105 2.97 -3.92 12.20
C GLY A 105 4.47 -3.89 12.49
N ILE A 106 5.29 -4.17 11.48
CA ILE A 106 6.76 -4.21 11.57
C ILE A 106 7.37 -2.85 11.93
N LEU A 107 6.93 -1.77 11.29
CA LEU A 107 7.46 -0.42 11.51
C LEU A 107 7.12 0.12 12.91
N SER A 108 6.17 -0.51 13.62
CA SER A 108 5.95 -0.23 15.04
C SER A 108 7.08 -0.75 15.92
N HIS A 109 7.80 -1.81 15.51
CA HIS A 109 8.98 -2.33 16.19
C HIS A 109 10.19 -1.47 15.92
N ASP A 110 10.47 -1.23 14.63
CA ASP A 110 11.55 -0.37 14.20
C ASP A 110 11.20 0.33 12.87
N ARG A 111 11.07 1.65 12.94
CA ARG A 111 10.80 2.51 11.77
C ARG A 111 11.94 2.49 10.76
N ASN A 112 13.15 2.14 11.20
CA ASN A 112 14.30 2.01 10.31
C ASN A 112 14.21 0.79 9.41
N LEU A 113 13.22 -0.10 9.52
CA LEU A 113 13.05 -1.23 8.60
C LEU A 113 12.30 -0.87 7.31
N ALA A 114 11.83 0.37 7.17
CA ALA A 114 11.18 0.82 5.95
C ALA A 114 12.13 0.68 4.74
N GLU A 115 11.58 0.32 3.58
CA GLU A 115 12.31 0.38 2.32
C GLU A 115 12.79 1.82 2.07
N GLY A 116 14.02 1.98 1.60
CA GLY A 116 14.69 3.28 1.56
C GLY A 116 15.09 3.68 0.14
N LEU A 117 14.54 4.78 -0.36
CA LEU A 117 15.02 5.40 -1.59
C LEU A 117 16.32 6.18 -1.32
N PRO A 118 17.36 6.00 -2.14
CA PRO A 118 18.61 6.71 -1.97
C PRO A 118 18.47 8.19 -2.38
N VAL A 119 19.07 9.06 -1.59
CA VAL A 119 19.47 10.42 -1.99
C VAL A 119 21.00 10.43 -2.07
N LYS A 120 21.57 10.82 -3.21
CA LYS A 120 23.00 10.62 -3.52
C LYS A 120 23.74 11.92 -3.76
N ASP A 121 24.64 12.32 -2.88
CA ASP A 121 25.53 13.47 -3.04
C ASP A 121 24.83 14.85 -3.02
N ALA A 122 23.78 15.02 -2.19
CA ALA A 122 23.12 16.32 -2.05
C ALA A 122 24.08 17.34 -1.42
N LEU A 123 23.94 18.61 -1.82
CA LEU A 123 24.86 19.65 -1.39
C LEU A 123 24.55 20.11 0.04
N PHE A 124 25.58 20.18 0.86
CA PHE A 124 25.55 20.79 2.18
C PHE A 124 26.64 21.84 2.30
N VAL A 125 26.39 22.91 3.04
CA VAL A 125 27.38 23.95 3.35
C VAL A 125 27.55 24.05 4.86
N VAL A 126 28.80 23.98 5.30
CA VAL A 126 29.15 24.12 6.71
C VAL A 126 29.04 25.58 7.15
N LYS A 127 28.36 25.80 8.27
CA LYS A 127 28.27 27.06 9.00
C LYS A 127 28.57 26.79 10.48
N GLY A 128 29.74 27.21 10.94
CA GLY A 128 30.27 26.88 12.24
C GLY A 128 30.48 25.36 12.40
N ASN A 129 29.73 24.74 13.29
CA ASN A 129 29.78 23.30 13.58
C ASN A 129 28.60 22.53 12.98
N GLU A 130 27.87 23.10 12.02
CA GLU A 130 26.72 22.46 11.39
C GLU A 130 26.82 22.56 9.87
N ALA A 131 26.55 21.46 9.16
CA ALA A 131 26.34 21.46 7.73
C ALA A 131 24.83 21.47 7.45
N ILE A 132 24.40 22.43 6.62
CA ILE A 132 23.00 22.66 6.25
C ILE A 132 22.84 22.34 4.77
N HIS A 133 21.77 21.63 4.43
CA HIS A 133 21.40 21.36 3.03
C HIS A 133 21.21 22.66 2.25
N VAL A 134 21.66 22.66 0.99
CA VAL A 134 21.45 23.74 0.03
C VAL A 134 21.00 23.12 -1.29
N PRO A 135 19.87 23.57 -1.89
CA PRO A 135 19.45 23.12 -3.21
C PRO A 135 20.53 23.31 -4.28
N ASP A 136 20.73 22.31 -5.15
CA ASP A 136 21.82 22.32 -6.15
C ASP A 136 21.40 21.68 -7.49
N PRO A 137 20.98 22.47 -8.50
CA PRO A 137 20.68 23.89 -8.42
C PRO A 137 19.34 24.11 -7.70
N PRO A 138 19.02 25.36 -7.32
CA PRO A 138 17.67 25.71 -6.91
C PRO A 138 16.65 25.31 -8.00
N VAL A 139 15.68 24.49 -7.61
CA VAL A 139 14.54 24.13 -8.45
C VAL A 139 13.35 24.99 -8.02
N GLN A 140 12.55 25.43 -8.98
CA GLN A 140 11.32 26.18 -8.74
C GLN A 140 10.30 25.88 -9.84
N ILE A 141 9.03 26.09 -9.53
CA ILE A 141 7.96 26.14 -10.53
C ILE A 141 7.90 27.56 -11.06
N VAL A 142 8.08 27.72 -12.37
CA VAL A 142 8.01 29.03 -13.00
C VAL A 142 6.56 29.46 -13.10
N ASN A 143 6.25 30.66 -12.60
CA ASN A 143 4.88 31.21 -12.57
C ASN A 143 3.90 30.37 -11.72
N GLY A 144 4.40 29.68 -10.67
CA GLY A 144 3.54 28.86 -9.81
C GLY A 144 2.50 29.65 -9.00
N ASP A 145 2.66 30.96 -8.90
CA ASP A 145 1.71 31.94 -8.36
C ASP A 145 0.61 32.34 -9.39
N PHE A 146 0.71 31.89 -10.64
CA PHE A 146 -0.24 32.16 -11.73
C PHE A 146 -0.48 33.65 -12.03
N GLU A 147 0.46 34.52 -11.67
CA GLU A 147 0.34 35.97 -11.83
C GLU A 147 0.49 36.44 -13.28
N ARG A 148 1.18 35.64 -14.11
CA ARG A 148 1.45 35.98 -15.52
C ARG A 148 0.59 35.15 -16.46
N PHE A 149 -0.29 35.80 -17.20
CA PHE A 149 -1.15 35.18 -18.19
C PHE A 149 -1.48 36.12 -19.36
N GLU A 150 -1.80 35.53 -20.52
CA GLU A 150 -2.31 36.23 -21.70
C GLU A 150 -3.64 35.60 -22.12
N GLY A 151 -4.71 36.39 -22.11
CA GLY A 151 -6.07 35.85 -22.26
C GLY A 151 -6.35 34.81 -21.17
N ASN A 152 -6.64 33.57 -21.56
CA ASN A 152 -6.85 32.46 -20.62
C ASN A 152 -5.63 31.55 -20.44
N ARG A 153 -4.47 31.87 -21.05
CA ARG A 153 -3.26 31.04 -21.01
C ARG A 153 -2.28 31.51 -19.95
N MET A 154 -1.88 30.61 -19.05
CA MET A 154 -0.84 30.89 -18.05
C MET A 154 0.54 30.84 -18.70
N ALA A 155 1.36 31.86 -18.46
CA ALA A 155 2.73 31.88 -18.97
C ALA A 155 3.54 30.71 -18.37
N GLU A 156 4.45 30.13 -19.16
CA GLU A 156 5.34 29.01 -18.75
C GLU A 156 4.64 27.69 -18.40
N PHE A 157 3.32 27.59 -18.61
CA PHE A 157 2.57 26.35 -18.57
C PHE A 157 2.21 25.92 -19.98
N HIS A 158 3.09 25.15 -20.62
CA HIS A 158 2.84 24.60 -21.96
C HIS A 158 1.66 23.62 -22.01
N PHE A 159 1.20 23.14 -20.86
CA PHE A 159 0.03 22.28 -20.74
C PHE A 159 -0.92 22.77 -19.65
N HIS A 160 -2.16 23.03 -20.07
CA HIS A 160 -3.33 23.03 -19.22
C HIS A 160 -4.57 22.74 -20.08
N ASP A 161 -5.53 21.97 -19.53
CA ASP A 161 -6.69 21.51 -20.29
C ASP A 161 -7.58 22.72 -20.70
N GLU A 162 -7.83 22.84 -22.01
CA GLU A 162 -8.75 23.77 -22.68
C GLU A 162 -8.82 25.21 -22.08
N PRO A 163 -7.79 26.05 -22.29
CA PRO A 163 -7.76 27.43 -21.79
C PRO A 163 -8.93 28.26 -22.30
N GLY A 164 -9.73 28.81 -21.38
CA GLY A 164 -10.94 29.58 -21.68
C GLY A 164 -12.23 28.75 -21.81
N ALA A 165 -12.14 27.43 -21.69
CA ALA A 165 -13.31 26.55 -21.60
C ALA A 165 -13.33 25.74 -20.29
N ILE A 166 -12.16 25.33 -19.80
CA ILE A 166 -11.98 24.57 -18.55
C ILE A 166 -11.08 25.33 -17.58
N THR A 167 -10.00 25.95 -18.08
CA THR A 167 -9.03 26.67 -17.25
C THR A 167 -9.06 28.17 -17.50
N PHE A 168 -9.02 28.95 -16.41
CA PHE A 168 -9.19 30.40 -16.44
C PHE A 168 -8.31 31.08 -15.39
N PRO A 169 -7.65 32.21 -15.71
CA PRO A 169 -7.17 33.11 -14.66
C PRO A 169 -8.35 33.65 -13.86
N ASP A 170 -8.18 33.77 -12.54
CA ASP A 170 -9.18 34.35 -11.64
C ASP A 170 -8.52 35.42 -10.77
N THR A 171 -8.91 36.68 -10.98
CA THR A 171 -8.37 37.81 -10.21
C THR A 171 -9.24 38.19 -9.01
N GLN A 172 -10.36 37.49 -8.79
CA GLN A 172 -11.26 37.73 -7.67
C GLN A 172 -10.96 36.75 -6.54
N ILE A 173 -10.94 35.46 -6.85
CA ILE A 173 -10.65 34.38 -5.90
C ILE A 173 -9.18 33.98 -6.08
N LYS A 174 -8.38 34.27 -5.06
CA LYS A 174 -6.93 34.03 -5.03
C LYS A 174 -6.49 33.81 -3.59
N HIS A 175 -5.38 33.10 -3.41
CA HIS A 175 -4.72 32.91 -2.12
C HIS A 175 -3.66 33.98 -1.93
N GLY A 176 -2.72 34.06 -2.88
CA GLY A 176 -1.66 35.06 -2.96
C GLY A 176 -1.91 36.10 -4.05
N GLY A 177 -1.02 37.08 -4.15
CA GLY A 177 -0.89 37.93 -5.34
C GLY A 177 -2.16 38.62 -5.86
N LYS A 178 -2.31 38.63 -7.17
CA LYS A 178 -3.37 39.27 -7.96
C LYS A 178 -4.23 38.26 -8.72
N ALA A 179 -3.77 37.02 -8.93
CA ALA A 179 -4.50 36.00 -9.67
C ALA A 179 -4.30 34.60 -9.09
N SER A 180 -5.17 33.68 -9.48
CA SER A 180 -5.00 32.24 -9.31
C SER A 180 -5.46 31.50 -10.58
N LEU A 181 -5.23 30.20 -10.66
CA LEU A 181 -5.73 29.36 -11.75
C LEU A 181 -7.02 28.64 -11.33
N ARG A 182 -8.15 29.04 -11.90
CA ARG A 182 -9.47 28.42 -11.70
C ARG A 182 -9.73 27.35 -12.75
N PHE A 183 -10.37 26.28 -12.32
CA PHE A 183 -10.84 25.18 -13.15
C PHE A 183 -12.34 24.97 -12.97
N GLU A 184 -13.07 24.82 -14.08
CA GLU A 184 -14.51 24.50 -14.06
C GLU A 184 -14.93 23.79 -15.35
N ASN A 185 -16.24 23.54 -15.50
CA ASN A 185 -16.83 23.01 -16.74
C ASN A 185 -16.16 21.72 -17.24
N PHE A 186 -15.87 20.80 -16.32
CA PHE A 186 -15.06 19.59 -16.58
C PHE A 186 -15.61 18.72 -17.71
N ARG A 187 -16.92 18.75 -17.97
CA ARG A 187 -17.59 18.00 -19.04
C ARG A 187 -17.25 18.49 -20.45
N ALA A 188 -16.63 19.67 -20.59
CA ALA A 188 -16.08 20.09 -21.88
C ALA A 188 -14.94 19.17 -22.36
N HIS A 189 -14.26 18.48 -21.43
CA HIS A 189 -13.36 17.39 -21.76
C HIS A 189 -14.10 16.04 -21.67
N PRO A 190 -14.03 15.14 -22.68
CA PRO A 190 -14.79 13.88 -22.68
C PRO A 190 -14.54 12.98 -21.46
N ALA A 191 -13.28 12.93 -20.99
CA ALA A 191 -12.89 12.20 -19.79
C ALA A 191 -13.06 12.98 -18.47
N GLY A 192 -13.61 14.19 -18.49
CA GLY A 192 -13.74 15.03 -17.29
C GLY A 192 -12.41 15.56 -16.74
N ASN A 193 -11.35 15.62 -17.54
CA ASN A 193 -10.04 16.06 -17.06
C ASN A 193 -9.95 17.59 -17.02
N ALA A 194 -9.37 18.11 -15.95
CA ALA A 194 -9.05 19.52 -15.82
C ALA A 194 -7.75 19.67 -15.02
N ARG A 195 -6.64 19.86 -15.74
CA ARG A 195 -5.28 19.73 -15.22
C ARG A 195 -4.37 20.82 -15.76
N VAL A 196 -3.31 21.10 -15.03
CA VAL A 196 -2.17 21.92 -15.44
C VAL A 196 -0.89 21.12 -15.21
N MET A 197 0.14 21.35 -16.03
CA MET A 197 1.42 20.68 -15.88
C MET A 197 2.60 21.57 -16.28
N GLN A 198 3.68 21.43 -15.51
CA GLN A 198 4.99 21.94 -15.90
C GLN A 198 6.02 20.81 -15.89
N GLU A 199 6.87 20.80 -16.91
CA GLU A 199 8.03 19.91 -16.97
C GLU A 199 9.21 20.59 -16.27
N ILE A 200 9.81 19.89 -15.31
CA ILE A 200 10.81 20.46 -14.39
C ILE A 200 12.07 19.61 -14.43
N LYS A 201 13.22 20.26 -14.64
CA LYS A 201 14.53 19.62 -14.50
C LYS A 201 14.83 19.33 -13.04
N VAL A 202 15.33 18.15 -12.77
CA VAL A 202 15.74 17.67 -11.45
C VAL A 202 17.09 16.99 -11.54
N HIS A 203 17.86 16.98 -10.46
CA HIS A 203 18.97 16.04 -10.35
C HIS A 203 18.48 14.64 -9.97
N PRO A 204 19.08 13.57 -10.54
CA PRO A 204 18.82 12.21 -10.11
C PRO A 204 19.15 11.98 -8.62
N TYR A 205 18.38 11.10 -7.99
CA TYR A 205 18.52 10.64 -6.62
C TYR A 205 18.56 11.81 -5.63
N ARG A 206 17.57 12.68 -5.75
CA ARG A 206 17.34 13.85 -4.90
C ARG A 206 15.93 13.81 -4.34
N CYS A 207 15.73 14.49 -3.23
CA CYS A 207 14.45 14.57 -2.54
C CYS A 207 13.87 15.96 -2.75
N TYR A 208 12.62 16.04 -3.21
CA TYR A 208 11.95 17.31 -3.46
C TYR A 208 10.61 17.36 -2.74
N ARG A 209 10.30 18.54 -2.18
CA ARG A 209 8.98 18.87 -1.67
C ARG A 209 8.22 19.63 -2.74
N VAL A 210 6.96 19.26 -2.93
CA VAL A 210 6.01 20.01 -3.76
C VAL A 210 4.87 20.46 -2.87
N SER A 211 4.39 21.69 -3.04
CA SER A 211 3.17 22.14 -2.39
C SER A 211 2.36 23.10 -3.24
N VAL A 212 1.03 23.06 -3.11
CA VAL A 212 0.11 23.96 -3.82
C VAL A 212 -1.06 24.27 -2.91
N TRP A 213 -1.56 25.51 -2.97
CA TRP A 213 -2.80 25.88 -2.30
C TRP A 213 -3.99 25.52 -3.18
N VAL A 214 -4.98 24.86 -2.58
CA VAL A 214 -6.17 24.38 -3.28
C VAL A 214 -7.42 24.87 -2.57
N ARG A 215 -8.33 25.48 -3.33
CA ARG A 215 -9.69 25.80 -2.89
C ARG A 215 -10.66 24.99 -3.73
N THR A 216 -11.76 24.52 -3.13
CA THR A 216 -12.78 23.75 -3.85
C THR A 216 -14.18 24.31 -3.59
N GLU A 217 -15.05 24.23 -4.59
CA GLU A 217 -16.45 24.56 -4.47
C GLU A 217 -17.29 23.54 -5.21
N ASN A 218 -18.07 22.75 -4.46
CA ASN A 218 -18.95 21.70 -4.95
C ASN A 218 -18.24 20.73 -5.93
N LEU A 219 -16.94 20.46 -5.70
CA LEU A 219 -16.14 19.60 -6.56
C LEU A 219 -16.63 18.15 -6.50
N VAL A 220 -17.04 17.60 -7.64
CA VAL A 220 -17.53 16.23 -7.74
C VAL A 220 -16.82 15.48 -8.86
N PRO A 221 -16.20 14.32 -8.57
CA PRO A 221 -15.81 13.80 -7.25
C PRO A 221 -14.56 14.50 -6.69
N ALA A 222 -14.60 14.94 -5.43
CA ALA A 222 -13.48 15.64 -4.78
C ALA A 222 -12.22 14.76 -4.62
N GLN A 223 -12.42 13.46 -4.40
CA GLN A 223 -11.35 12.47 -4.27
C GLN A 223 -10.51 12.28 -5.54
N ASN A 224 -10.94 12.83 -6.67
CA ASN A 224 -10.20 12.75 -7.93
C ASN A 224 -9.22 13.91 -8.14
N PHE A 225 -9.12 14.85 -7.20
CA PHE A 225 -8.01 15.79 -7.20
C PHE A 225 -6.69 15.06 -6.97
N ARG A 226 -5.69 15.34 -7.80
CA ARG A 226 -4.35 14.76 -7.71
C ARG A 226 -3.29 15.82 -7.91
N LEU A 227 -2.22 15.67 -7.14
CA LEU A 227 -0.90 16.23 -7.42
C LEU A 227 -0.01 15.06 -7.80
N LEU A 228 0.47 15.00 -9.05
CA LEU A 228 1.24 13.87 -9.59
C LEU A 228 2.62 14.31 -10.02
N VAL A 229 3.61 13.47 -9.76
CA VAL A 229 4.96 13.59 -10.32
C VAL A 229 5.19 12.41 -11.24
N LEU A 230 5.12 12.64 -12.54
CA LEU A 230 5.34 11.59 -13.53
C LEU A 230 6.76 11.71 -14.09
N SER A 231 7.47 10.59 -14.16
CA SER A 231 8.69 10.50 -14.95
C SER A 231 8.38 10.52 -16.47
N PRO A 232 9.39 10.69 -17.33
CA PRO A 232 9.20 10.68 -18.79
C PRO A 232 8.61 9.37 -19.34
N ASP A 233 8.89 8.24 -18.68
CA ASP A 233 8.32 6.91 -18.99
C ASP A 233 6.93 6.68 -18.35
N GLY A 234 6.34 7.70 -17.71
CA GLY A 234 4.97 7.67 -17.20
C GLY A 234 4.78 7.06 -15.81
N ARG A 235 5.88 6.76 -15.10
CA ARG A 235 5.83 6.25 -13.72
C ARG A 235 5.50 7.37 -12.74
N ASP A 236 4.57 7.10 -11.83
CA ASP A 236 4.27 7.98 -10.70
C ASP A 236 5.34 7.84 -9.61
N LEU A 237 6.08 8.92 -9.36
CA LEU A 237 7.22 8.97 -8.41
C LEU A 237 6.77 9.31 -6.98
N ALA A 238 5.53 9.71 -6.78
CA ALA A 238 4.94 9.98 -5.47
C ALA A 238 3.43 9.71 -5.50
N PRO A 239 3.04 8.43 -5.59
CA PRO A 239 1.64 8.02 -5.63
C PRO A 239 0.97 8.43 -4.31
N ARG A 240 0.23 9.54 -4.31
CA ARG A 240 -0.40 10.14 -3.14
C ARG A 240 -1.88 10.36 -3.37
N THR A 241 -2.65 10.25 -2.29
CA THR A 241 -4.07 10.60 -2.26
C THR A 241 -4.27 11.74 -1.26
N PHE A 242 -5.13 12.68 -1.63
CA PHE A 242 -5.44 13.85 -0.81
C PHE A 242 -6.94 13.89 -0.51
N ASN A 243 -7.30 13.94 0.77
CA ASN A 243 -8.69 13.97 1.21
C ASN A 243 -9.20 15.42 1.21
N LEU A 244 -9.38 15.99 0.01
CA LEU A 244 -9.98 17.31 -0.14
C LEU A 244 -11.52 17.22 -0.02
N PRO A 245 -12.16 18.07 0.79
CA PRO A 245 -13.62 18.19 0.79
C PRO A 245 -14.14 18.70 -0.56
N PRO A 246 -15.40 18.36 -0.94
CA PRO A 246 -16.05 18.96 -2.11
C PRO A 246 -16.09 20.49 -2.08
N THR A 247 -16.23 21.07 -0.89
CA THR A 247 -16.16 22.52 -0.68
C THR A 247 -15.23 22.83 0.48
N THR A 248 -14.19 23.61 0.24
CA THR A 248 -13.29 24.14 1.27
C THR A 248 -12.73 25.48 0.83
N ASP A 249 -12.42 26.35 1.79
CA ASP A 249 -11.48 27.44 1.54
C ASP A 249 -10.07 26.90 1.29
N TRP A 250 -9.12 27.79 0.99
CA TRP A 250 -7.72 27.48 0.69
C TRP A 250 -7.10 26.52 1.71
N ARG A 251 -6.58 25.39 1.20
CA ARG A 251 -5.81 24.41 1.95
C ARG A 251 -4.53 24.10 1.20
N LYS A 252 -3.41 24.11 1.92
CA LYS A 252 -2.13 23.67 1.39
C LYS A 252 -2.12 22.15 1.26
N VAL A 253 -1.84 21.66 0.06
CA VAL A 253 -1.57 20.26 -0.23
C VAL A 253 -0.07 20.12 -0.44
N SER A 254 0.57 19.13 0.20
CA SER A 254 2.01 18.90 0.06
C SER A 254 2.37 17.42 0.03
N MET A 255 3.41 17.11 -0.73
CA MET A 255 4.04 15.80 -0.77
C MET A 255 5.54 15.93 -1.02
N VAL A 256 6.24 14.83 -0.79
CA VAL A 256 7.65 14.67 -1.14
C VAL A 256 7.77 13.57 -2.18
N PHE A 257 8.75 13.70 -3.08
CA PHE A 257 9.13 12.64 -4.01
C PHE A 257 10.65 12.52 -4.12
N ASN A 258 11.12 11.34 -4.52
CA ASN A 258 12.50 11.12 -4.91
C ASN A 258 12.58 11.07 -6.44
N SER A 259 13.50 11.81 -7.06
CA SER A 259 13.65 11.84 -8.53
C SER A 259 14.13 10.52 -9.12
N LEU A 260 14.58 9.56 -8.30
CA LEU A 260 15.17 8.29 -8.74
C LEU A 260 16.26 8.56 -9.80
N ARG A 261 16.33 7.77 -10.87
CA ARG A 261 17.33 7.97 -11.93
C ARG A 261 17.00 9.11 -12.90
N TYR A 262 15.90 9.83 -12.73
CA TYR A 262 15.40 10.77 -13.72
C TYR A 262 16.01 12.17 -13.55
N GLU A 263 16.23 12.85 -14.68
CA GLU A 263 16.74 14.22 -14.76
C GLU A 263 15.62 15.25 -15.04
N THR A 264 14.42 14.76 -15.33
CA THR A 264 13.24 15.57 -15.62
C THR A 264 12.02 14.87 -15.06
N VAL A 265 11.06 15.64 -14.58
CA VAL A 265 9.73 15.15 -14.17
C VAL A 265 8.64 16.06 -14.74
N ARG A 266 7.45 15.51 -14.91
CA ARG A 266 6.23 16.24 -15.25
C ARG A 266 5.36 16.35 -14.01
N LEU A 267 5.19 17.57 -13.53
CA LEU A 267 4.43 17.85 -12.33
C LEU A 267 3.03 18.28 -12.73
N TYR A 268 2.03 17.48 -12.40
CA TYR A 268 0.62 17.77 -12.69
C TYR A 268 -0.13 18.16 -11.42
N ALA A 269 -1.06 19.09 -11.54
CA ALA A 269 -2.10 19.34 -10.54
C ALA A 269 -3.46 19.46 -11.24
N GLY A 270 -4.50 18.85 -10.65
CA GLY A 270 -5.86 18.96 -11.17
C GLY A 270 -6.72 17.74 -10.87
N VAL A 271 -7.79 17.58 -11.65
CA VAL A 271 -8.77 16.49 -11.49
C VAL A 271 -8.82 15.60 -12.73
N TRP A 272 -9.03 14.31 -12.50
CA TRP A 272 -9.30 13.31 -13.54
C TRP A 272 -10.73 12.81 -13.38
N GLY A 273 -11.56 12.89 -14.41
CA GLY A 273 -12.97 12.48 -14.28
C GLY A 273 -13.81 13.42 -13.39
N GLY A 274 -13.47 14.70 -13.33
CA GLY A 274 -14.32 15.73 -12.78
C GLY A 274 -15.65 15.81 -13.53
N ARG A 275 -16.74 16.06 -12.79
CA ARG A 275 -18.10 16.13 -13.33
C ARG A 275 -18.70 17.52 -13.16
N GLU A 276 -18.58 18.08 -11.97
CA GLU A 276 -19.24 19.32 -11.55
C GLU A 276 -18.41 20.06 -10.50
N GLY A 277 -18.69 21.35 -10.33
CA GLY A 277 -18.02 22.22 -9.37
C GLY A 277 -16.85 23.00 -9.95
N ARG A 278 -16.08 23.60 -9.05
CA ARG A 278 -14.91 24.43 -9.35
C ARG A 278 -13.79 24.13 -8.37
N PHE A 279 -12.56 24.32 -8.81
CA PHE A 279 -11.43 24.41 -7.90
C PHE A 279 -10.43 25.44 -8.38
N TRP A 280 -9.60 25.92 -7.46
CA TRP A 280 -8.55 26.90 -7.73
C TRP A 280 -7.21 26.36 -7.24
N LEU A 281 -6.15 26.68 -7.97
CA LEU A 281 -4.76 26.46 -7.61
C LEU A 281 -4.04 27.78 -7.49
N ASP A 282 -3.20 27.89 -6.47
CA ASP A 282 -2.35 29.06 -6.24
C ASP A 282 -1.08 28.68 -5.49
N ASP A 283 -0.06 29.54 -5.56
CA ASP A 283 1.22 29.42 -4.86
C ASP A 283 1.85 28.00 -4.97
N TRP A 284 1.91 27.49 -6.21
CA TRP A 284 2.51 26.20 -6.51
C TRP A 284 4.04 26.27 -6.42
N THR A 285 4.61 25.50 -5.53
CA THR A 285 6.04 25.50 -5.22
C THR A 285 6.64 24.10 -5.34
N MET A 286 7.92 24.07 -5.69
CA MET A 286 8.77 22.89 -5.61
C MET A 286 10.15 23.33 -5.13
N GLU A 287 10.76 22.56 -4.25
CA GLU A 287 12.12 22.79 -3.78
C GLU A 287 12.83 21.47 -3.50
N GLU A 288 14.16 21.44 -3.68
CA GLU A 288 14.98 20.35 -3.14
C GLU A 288 15.04 20.50 -1.62
N ILE A 289 14.83 19.41 -0.88
CA ILE A 289 14.83 19.43 0.59
C ILE A 289 15.95 18.60 1.20
N GLY A 290 16.32 19.01 2.41
CA GLY A 290 17.26 18.30 3.25
C GLY A 290 16.74 16.95 3.79
N PRO A 291 17.52 16.34 4.70
CA PRO A 291 17.36 14.94 5.06
C PRO A 291 16.21 14.71 6.06
N LEU A 292 14.99 14.49 5.54
CA LEU A 292 13.83 14.04 6.33
C LEU A 292 13.68 12.52 6.31
N ASN A 293 13.17 11.94 7.40
CA ASN A 293 12.97 10.51 7.60
C ASN A 293 14.23 9.68 7.27
N VAL A 294 15.38 10.13 7.76
CA VAL A 294 16.66 9.45 7.54
C VAL A 294 16.62 8.05 8.15
N LEU A 295 16.79 7.02 7.31
CA LEU A 295 16.85 5.63 7.75
C LEU A 295 18.26 5.28 8.25
N ARG A 296 18.33 4.64 9.40
CA ARG A 296 19.58 4.29 10.10
C ARG A 296 19.67 2.79 10.36
N ARG A 297 20.30 2.07 9.44
CA ARG A 297 20.66 0.66 9.53
C ARG A 297 21.88 0.38 8.61
N PRO A 298 22.57 -0.77 8.72
CA PRO A 298 23.80 -1.04 7.96
C PRO A 298 23.68 -0.79 6.45
N ASP A 299 22.53 -1.14 5.87
CA ASP A 299 22.26 -1.05 4.44
C ASP A 299 21.65 0.30 3.99
N THR A 300 21.54 1.26 4.91
CA THR A 300 21.18 2.65 4.61
C THR A 300 22.22 3.63 5.20
N PRO A 301 23.50 3.53 4.81
CA PRO A 301 24.53 4.37 5.40
C PRO A 301 24.33 5.84 5.00
N VAL A 302 24.68 6.74 5.93
CA VAL A 302 24.91 8.15 5.61
C VAL A 302 26.36 8.32 5.23
N VAL A 303 26.60 8.85 4.03
CA VAL A 303 27.96 9.06 3.49
C VAL A 303 28.17 10.55 3.28
N VAL A 304 29.25 11.10 3.83
CA VAL A 304 29.64 12.50 3.71
C VAL A 304 30.98 12.58 2.99
N LYS A 305 31.03 13.35 1.89
CA LYS A 305 32.24 13.56 1.09
C LYS A 305 32.55 15.04 0.94
N SER A 306 33.78 15.37 0.57
CA SER A 306 34.13 16.67 0.01
C SER A 306 33.33 16.95 -1.27
N GLU A 307 33.20 18.21 -1.67
CA GLU A 307 32.42 18.58 -2.86
C GLU A 307 32.87 17.86 -4.14
N ASP A 308 34.19 17.70 -4.31
CA ASP A 308 34.84 17.01 -5.43
C ASP A 308 34.86 15.47 -5.27
N GLY A 309 34.38 14.95 -4.14
CA GLY A 309 34.38 13.53 -3.80
C GLY A 309 35.75 12.93 -3.45
N SER A 310 36.83 13.72 -3.40
CA SER A 310 38.19 13.24 -3.15
C SER A 310 38.42 12.73 -1.71
N VAL A 311 37.62 13.22 -0.75
CA VAL A 311 37.70 12.82 0.66
C VAL A 311 36.35 12.26 1.09
N VAL A 312 36.37 11.07 1.69
CA VAL A 312 35.24 10.52 2.45
C VAL A 312 35.49 10.78 3.93
N TYR A 313 34.55 11.48 4.56
CA TYR A 313 34.59 11.80 5.99
C TYR A 313 34.04 10.62 6.80
N GLU A 314 34.47 10.53 8.05
CA GLU A 314 34.17 9.41 8.94
C GLU A 314 33.15 9.83 10.01
N GLU A 315 32.03 9.11 10.09
CA GLU A 315 31.02 9.30 11.13
C GLU A 315 31.61 8.98 12.52
N GLY A 316 31.29 9.77 13.53
CA GLY A 316 31.86 9.66 14.87
C GLY A 316 33.24 10.31 15.05
N LYS A 317 33.89 10.72 13.95
CA LYS A 317 35.18 11.44 13.96
C LYS A 317 35.09 12.84 13.35
N ASP A 318 34.57 12.93 12.13
CA ASP A 318 34.44 14.20 11.43
C ASP A 318 33.05 14.82 11.60
N TYR A 319 32.02 13.98 11.69
CA TYR A 319 30.63 14.39 11.87
C TYR A 319 29.88 13.43 12.79
N ALA A 320 28.86 13.92 13.49
CA ALA A 320 28.01 13.09 14.33
C ALA A 320 26.98 12.33 13.47
N PRO A 321 26.44 11.19 13.94
CA PRO A 321 25.38 10.48 13.24
C PRO A 321 24.22 11.41 12.84
N LEU A 322 23.89 11.44 11.54
CA LEU A 322 22.74 12.18 11.02
C LEU A 322 21.46 11.40 11.32
N VAL A 323 20.78 11.81 12.39
CA VAL A 323 19.52 11.19 12.84
C VAL A 323 18.39 12.19 12.68
N ASP A 324 17.26 11.75 12.14
CA ASP A 324 16.02 12.52 12.19
C ASP A 324 15.32 12.26 13.54
N PRO A 325 15.29 13.22 14.47
CA PRO A 325 14.62 13.05 15.76
C PRO A 325 13.11 12.89 15.60
N ASN A 326 12.56 13.29 14.46
CA ASN A 326 11.14 13.23 14.13
C ASN A 326 10.84 12.17 13.05
N LEU A 327 11.66 11.11 12.96
CA LEU A 327 11.46 10.00 12.03
C LEU A 327 10.03 9.47 12.13
N GLN A 328 9.23 9.79 11.13
CA GLN A 328 7.83 9.41 11.03
C GLN A 328 7.54 9.11 9.55
N PRO A 329 7.68 7.84 9.12
CA PRO A 329 7.45 7.45 7.72
C PRO A 329 6.05 7.81 7.20
N TYR A 330 5.06 7.92 8.09
CA TYR A 330 3.67 8.29 7.79
C TYR A 330 3.40 9.80 7.81
N ARG A 331 4.45 10.63 7.92
CA ARG A 331 4.36 12.08 7.98
C ARG A 331 3.60 12.63 6.77
N ARG A 332 2.70 13.58 7.04
CA ARG A 332 1.93 14.31 6.01
C ARG A 332 2.26 15.80 5.98
N ASP A 333 2.75 16.31 7.11
CA ASP A 333 3.25 17.67 7.24
C ASP A 333 4.76 17.70 6.98
N TRP A 334 5.15 18.42 5.94
CA TRP A 334 6.52 18.56 5.48
C TRP A 334 7.16 19.89 5.89
N GLU A 335 6.50 20.69 6.73
CA GLU A 335 7.01 22.00 7.19
C GLU A 335 8.05 21.90 8.32
N THR A 336 8.15 20.75 8.99
CA THR A 336 9.19 20.56 10.01
C THR A 336 10.58 20.69 9.37
N PRO A 337 11.47 21.53 9.93
CA PRO A 337 12.83 21.67 9.41
C PRO A 337 13.59 20.34 9.39
N ALA A 338 14.37 20.13 8.32
CA ALA A 338 15.26 18.97 8.26
C ALA A 338 16.39 19.08 9.30
N PRO A 339 16.83 17.97 9.91
CA PRO A 339 17.99 17.95 10.78
C PRO A 339 19.25 18.43 10.05
N THR A 340 20.12 19.13 10.78
CA THR A 340 21.44 19.54 10.30
C THR A 340 22.49 18.48 10.60
N LEU A 341 23.52 18.39 9.77
CA LEU A 341 24.66 17.50 10.00
C LEU A 341 25.62 18.16 11.00
N LYS A 342 25.77 17.61 12.21
CA LYS A 342 26.68 18.17 13.20
C LYS A 342 28.14 17.79 12.88
N ILE A 343 29.02 18.77 12.83
CA ILE A 343 30.46 18.61 12.65
C ILE A 343 31.12 18.49 14.02
N LEU A 344 31.96 17.47 14.21
CA LEU A 344 32.57 17.17 15.50
C LEU A 344 33.83 18.03 15.76
N PRO A 345 34.21 18.23 17.04
CA PRO A 345 35.49 18.85 17.37
C PRO A 345 36.65 18.08 16.74
N ASN A 346 37.69 18.81 16.29
CA ASN A 346 38.86 18.25 15.60
C ASN A 346 38.58 17.55 14.25
N SER A 347 37.39 17.74 13.69
CA SER A 347 37.04 17.27 12.36
C SER A 347 37.98 17.79 11.28
N ARG A 348 38.15 16.99 10.23
CA ARG A 348 38.81 17.41 8.99
C ARG A 348 37.94 18.38 8.17
N ILE A 349 36.62 18.39 8.43
CA ILE A 349 35.65 19.30 7.80
C ILE A 349 35.84 20.71 8.37
N ARG A 350 35.90 21.71 7.49
CA ARG A 350 36.13 23.12 7.86
C ARG A 350 34.87 23.97 7.70
N ASP A 351 34.82 25.08 8.43
CA ASP A 351 33.76 26.08 8.25
C ASP A 351 33.74 26.62 6.82
N GLY A 352 32.55 26.92 6.30
CA GLY A 352 32.32 27.33 4.90
C GLY A 352 32.51 26.22 3.87
N GLN A 353 32.95 25.02 4.26
CA GLN A 353 33.18 23.93 3.33
C GLN A 353 31.88 23.41 2.71
N ARG A 354 31.95 23.04 1.44
CA ARG A 354 30.87 22.38 0.69
C ARG A 354 31.06 20.87 0.73
N LEU A 355 29.98 20.15 0.99
CA LEU A 355 29.96 18.70 1.20
C LEU A 355 28.92 18.05 0.30
N ARG A 356 29.15 16.78 -0.03
CA ARG A 356 28.20 15.90 -0.70
C ARG A 356 27.72 14.85 0.28
N VAL A 357 26.43 14.89 0.63
CA VAL A 357 25.83 14.00 1.64
C VAL A 357 24.83 13.07 0.97
N SER A 358 24.95 11.78 1.25
CA SER A 358 24.02 10.74 0.78
C SER A 358 23.33 10.07 1.95
N TRP A 359 22.05 9.76 1.81
CA TRP A 359 21.24 9.05 2.82
C TRP A 359 20.10 8.28 2.13
N TYR A 360 19.26 7.62 2.92
CA TYR A 360 18.06 6.94 2.43
C TYR A 360 16.83 7.41 3.21
N HIS A 361 15.69 7.46 2.54
CA HIS A 361 14.40 7.83 3.14
C HIS A 361 13.25 6.95 2.62
N PRO A 362 12.22 6.67 3.43
CA PRO A 362 11.05 5.93 3.01
C PRO A 362 10.06 6.84 2.27
N MET A 363 9.15 6.23 1.51
CA MET A 363 8.04 6.94 0.86
C MET A 363 6.69 6.47 1.41
N LEU A 364 5.83 7.45 1.69
CA LEU A 364 4.40 7.21 1.94
C LEU A 364 3.68 7.03 0.61
N ILE A 365 3.00 5.91 0.45
CA ILE A 365 2.17 5.59 -0.71
C ILE A 365 0.71 5.75 -0.32
N TYR A 366 -0.02 6.45 -1.17
CA TYR A 366 -1.36 6.98 -0.93
C TYR A 366 -1.43 7.82 0.34
N ASP A 367 -2.09 7.30 1.38
CA ASP A 367 -2.27 7.97 2.65
C ASP A 367 -1.85 7.13 3.86
N SER A 368 -1.50 5.85 3.67
CA SER A 368 -1.40 4.88 4.77
C SER A 368 -0.33 3.81 4.60
N GLN A 369 0.29 3.68 3.43
CA GLN A 369 1.20 2.58 3.14
C GLN A 369 2.67 3.02 3.18
N VAL A 370 3.49 2.30 3.96
CA VAL A 370 4.95 2.39 3.90
C VAL A 370 5.50 0.98 3.83
N THR A 371 6.16 0.65 2.73
CA THR A 371 6.67 -0.71 2.51
C THR A 371 7.94 -0.97 3.32
N VAL A 372 8.09 -2.20 3.80
CA VAL A 372 9.25 -2.68 4.56
C VAL A 372 10.29 -3.30 3.63
N CYS A 373 11.56 -3.13 3.95
CA CYS A 373 12.62 -3.77 3.18
C CYS A 373 12.67 -5.28 3.45
N MET A 374 12.40 -6.09 2.43
CA MET A 374 12.47 -7.56 2.52
C MET A 374 13.91 -8.10 2.64
N GLY A 375 14.92 -7.27 2.37
CA GLY A 375 16.33 -7.67 2.47
C GLY A 375 16.87 -7.66 3.90
N GLU A 376 16.18 -7.01 4.84
CA GLU A 376 16.69 -6.79 6.20
C GLU A 376 16.58 -8.04 7.08
N PRO A 377 17.67 -8.51 7.71
CA PRO A 377 17.61 -9.67 8.61
C PRO A 377 16.68 -9.49 9.81
N ALA A 378 16.68 -8.29 10.42
CA ALA A 378 15.87 -7.96 11.59
C ALA A 378 14.35 -8.09 11.34
N LEU A 379 13.92 -7.99 10.08
CA LEU A 379 12.54 -8.28 9.68
C LEU A 379 12.12 -9.70 10.08
N TYR A 380 13.00 -10.67 9.82
CA TYR A 380 12.72 -12.09 10.05
C TYR A 380 12.76 -12.45 11.54
N GLU A 381 13.55 -11.72 12.34
CA GLU A 381 13.53 -11.84 13.80
C GLU A 381 12.19 -11.42 14.38
N ILE A 382 11.59 -10.35 13.84
CA ILE A 382 10.24 -9.91 14.24
C ILE A 382 9.19 -10.95 13.86
N PHE A 383 9.24 -11.49 12.63
CA PHE A 383 8.30 -12.56 12.22
C PHE A 383 8.38 -13.77 13.13
N GLU A 384 9.59 -14.22 13.49
CA GLU A 384 9.78 -15.34 14.41
C GLU A 384 9.24 -15.04 15.80
N HIS A 385 9.54 -13.85 16.33
CA HIS A 385 9.08 -13.43 17.65
C HIS A 385 7.55 -13.37 17.73
N GLU A 386 6.91 -12.74 16.73
CA GLU A 386 5.47 -12.57 16.69
C GLU A 386 4.75 -13.89 16.35
N ALA A 387 5.33 -14.77 15.54
CA ALA A 387 4.79 -16.12 15.30
C ALA A 387 4.71 -16.94 16.59
N LYS A 388 5.74 -16.86 17.44
CA LYS A 388 5.75 -17.49 18.77
C LYS A 388 4.58 -16.99 19.62
N LEU A 389 4.44 -15.68 19.75
CA LEU A 389 3.39 -15.07 20.57
C LEU A 389 2.01 -15.40 20.01
N LEU A 390 1.85 -15.40 18.69
CA LEU A 390 0.60 -15.77 18.03
C LEU A 390 0.21 -17.21 18.36
N TRP A 391 1.16 -18.14 18.36
CA TRP A 391 0.93 -19.53 18.75
C TRP A 391 0.55 -19.66 20.23
N GLU A 392 1.28 -18.99 21.13
CA GLU A 392 0.99 -19.00 22.56
C GLU A 392 -0.42 -18.51 22.88
N ARG A 393 -0.92 -17.53 22.12
CA ARG A 393 -2.23 -16.90 22.35
C ARG A 393 -3.39 -17.60 21.65
N LEU A 394 -3.22 -18.02 20.39
CA LEU A 394 -4.33 -18.47 19.55
C LEU A 394 -4.31 -19.95 19.22
N ARG A 395 -3.16 -20.62 19.30
CA ARG A 395 -3.00 -22.02 18.84
C ARG A 395 -3.60 -22.24 17.45
N TYR A 396 -3.30 -21.33 16.52
CA TYR A 396 -3.91 -21.27 15.19
C TYR A 396 -3.73 -22.57 14.39
N ARG A 397 -4.72 -22.94 13.57
CA ARG A 397 -4.58 -23.98 12.53
C ARG A 397 -4.43 -23.39 11.14
N LYS A 398 -5.13 -22.27 10.89
CA LYS A 398 -5.07 -21.51 9.63
C LYS A 398 -4.51 -20.12 9.90
N VAL A 399 -3.73 -19.58 8.98
CA VAL A 399 -3.21 -18.20 9.03
C VAL A 399 -3.29 -17.59 7.64
N LEU A 400 -3.59 -16.29 7.54
CA LEU A 400 -3.51 -15.56 6.28
C LEU A 400 -2.35 -14.55 6.33
N LEU A 401 -1.45 -14.61 5.36
CA LEU A 401 -0.35 -13.67 5.19
C LEU A 401 -0.83 -12.45 4.41
N ASN A 402 -0.70 -11.26 4.99
CA ASN A 402 -1.00 -9.97 4.37
C ASN A 402 0.13 -9.51 3.43
N MET A 403 0.53 -10.38 2.50
CA MET A 403 1.58 -10.12 1.51
C MET A 403 0.99 -9.61 0.19
N ASP A 404 0.21 -8.55 0.30
CA ASP A 404 -0.41 -7.82 -0.78
C ASP A 404 0.30 -6.47 -1.01
N GLU A 405 0.18 -5.96 -2.24
CA GLU A 405 0.49 -4.57 -2.59
C GLU A 405 1.86 -4.06 -2.10
N VAL A 406 2.93 -4.82 -2.39
CA VAL A 406 4.32 -4.42 -2.09
C VAL A 406 4.76 -3.37 -3.12
N ARG A 407 4.37 -2.12 -2.88
CA ARG A 407 4.49 -1.01 -3.85
C ARG A 407 5.85 -0.31 -3.88
N MET A 408 6.80 -0.71 -3.02
CA MET A 408 8.17 -0.21 -3.06
C MET A 408 9.14 -1.33 -2.65
N GLY A 409 10.33 -1.37 -3.27
CA GLY A 409 11.30 -2.44 -3.02
C GLY A 409 12.51 -2.35 -3.94
N GLY A 410 13.62 -2.96 -3.53
CA GLY A 410 14.82 -3.09 -4.37
C GLY A 410 15.70 -1.84 -4.42
N THR A 411 15.62 -0.94 -3.43
CA THR A 411 16.19 0.41 -3.52
C THR A 411 17.31 0.71 -2.52
N CYS A 412 17.26 0.11 -1.32
CA CYS A 412 18.36 0.22 -0.35
C CYS A 412 19.41 -0.89 -0.55
N LYS A 413 20.58 -0.79 0.08
CA LYS A 413 21.69 -1.72 -0.20
C LYS A 413 21.39 -3.19 0.13
N ALA A 414 20.45 -3.45 1.04
CA ALA A 414 20.02 -4.80 1.41
C ALA A 414 19.28 -5.52 0.28
N CYS A 415 18.68 -4.77 -0.66
CA CYS A 415 17.83 -5.31 -1.72
C CYS A 415 18.13 -4.78 -3.13
N GLU A 416 18.96 -3.74 -3.26
CA GLU A 416 19.39 -3.20 -4.56
C GLU A 416 20.06 -4.28 -5.42
N GLY A 417 19.66 -4.37 -6.69
CA GLY A 417 20.18 -5.34 -7.64
C GLY A 417 19.72 -6.79 -7.43
N ARG A 418 18.96 -7.09 -6.37
CA ARG A 418 18.39 -8.42 -6.17
C ARG A 418 17.21 -8.67 -7.11
N ASN A 419 16.97 -9.94 -7.42
CA ASN A 419 15.75 -10.35 -8.12
C ASN A 419 14.54 -10.17 -7.19
N MET A 420 13.68 -9.20 -7.49
CA MET A 420 12.53 -8.84 -6.64
C MET A 420 11.48 -9.95 -6.53
N ALA A 421 11.24 -10.71 -7.61
CA ALA A 421 10.37 -11.89 -7.59
C ALA A 421 10.87 -12.96 -6.62
N GLN A 422 12.18 -13.24 -6.65
CA GLN A 422 12.82 -14.19 -5.73
C GLN A 422 12.81 -13.66 -4.29
N LEU A 423 13.15 -12.39 -4.08
CA LEU A 423 13.17 -11.77 -2.76
C LEU A 423 11.78 -11.80 -2.08
N LEU A 424 10.72 -11.52 -2.85
CA LEU A 424 9.34 -11.65 -2.37
C LEU A 424 9.04 -13.09 -1.94
N GLY A 425 9.37 -14.07 -2.79
CA GLY A 425 9.12 -15.48 -2.48
C GLY A 425 9.93 -16.00 -1.29
N GLU A 426 11.18 -15.58 -1.14
CA GLU A 426 12.01 -15.86 0.03
C GLU A 426 11.38 -15.29 1.31
N CYS A 427 10.86 -14.06 1.25
CA CYS A 427 10.21 -13.42 2.39
C CYS A 427 8.94 -14.18 2.80
N ILE A 428 8.06 -14.50 1.85
CA ILE A 428 6.85 -15.33 2.10
C ILE A 428 7.25 -16.69 2.68
N THR A 429 8.26 -17.34 2.10
CA THR A 429 8.75 -18.64 2.57
C THR A 429 9.23 -18.58 4.02
N LYS A 430 9.97 -17.53 4.40
CA LYS A 430 10.43 -17.33 5.78
C LYS A 430 9.28 -17.05 6.75
N GLN A 431 8.24 -16.31 6.33
CA GLN A 431 7.03 -16.14 7.14
C GLN A 431 6.32 -17.48 7.40
N VAL A 432 6.18 -18.31 6.36
CA VAL A 432 5.61 -19.66 6.49
C VAL A 432 6.44 -20.51 7.45
N GLN A 433 7.77 -20.47 7.32
CA GLN A 433 8.68 -21.22 8.19
C GLN A 433 8.58 -20.77 9.65
N ALA A 434 8.51 -19.47 9.92
CA ALA A 434 8.32 -18.93 11.27
C ALA A 434 7.02 -19.44 11.90
N LEU A 435 5.90 -19.42 11.15
CA LEU A 435 4.62 -19.95 11.62
C LEU A 435 4.66 -21.47 11.86
N ARG A 436 5.29 -22.22 10.95
CA ARG A 436 5.33 -23.68 10.99
C ARG A 436 6.32 -24.25 12.00
N ARG A 437 7.25 -23.44 12.50
CA ARG A 437 8.10 -23.81 13.64
C ARG A 437 7.27 -24.13 14.88
N TYR A 438 6.14 -23.44 15.07
CA TYR A 438 5.24 -23.64 16.21
C TYR A 438 4.05 -24.55 15.90
N ASN A 439 3.55 -24.53 14.67
CA ASN A 439 2.56 -25.48 14.18
C ASN A 439 2.94 -26.02 12.80
N PRO A 440 3.64 -27.18 12.71
CA PRO A 440 4.06 -27.77 11.44
C PRO A 440 2.91 -28.09 10.47
N GLN A 441 1.68 -28.23 10.97
CA GLN A 441 0.49 -28.54 10.20
C GLN A 441 -0.32 -27.30 9.81
N ALA A 442 0.18 -26.08 10.07
CA ALA A 442 -0.55 -24.86 9.75
C ALA A 442 -0.82 -24.75 8.25
N GLU A 443 -2.10 -24.56 7.91
CA GLU A 443 -2.55 -24.16 6.57
C GLU A 443 -2.32 -22.66 6.42
N VAL A 444 -1.49 -22.26 5.45
CA VAL A 444 -1.13 -20.86 5.24
C VAL A 444 -1.77 -20.35 3.95
N TYR A 445 -2.57 -19.30 4.09
CA TYR A 445 -3.18 -18.55 3.01
C TYR A 445 -2.35 -17.30 2.72
N VAL A 446 -2.39 -16.81 1.49
CA VAL A 446 -1.70 -15.56 1.10
C VAL A 446 -2.51 -14.81 0.04
N TRP A 447 -2.56 -13.48 0.11
CA TRP A 447 -3.16 -12.69 -0.97
C TRP A 447 -2.45 -12.93 -2.31
N SER A 448 -3.23 -13.00 -3.39
CA SER A 448 -2.73 -13.48 -4.68
C SER A 448 -1.93 -12.46 -5.49
N ASP A 449 -2.15 -11.17 -5.29
CA ASP A 449 -1.84 -10.15 -6.28
C ASP A 449 -0.34 -10.06 -6.59
N MET A 450 0.50 -10.19 -5.56
CA MET A 450 1.95 -10.18 -5.73
C MET A 450 2.52 -11.49 -6.32
N LEU A 451 1.68 -12.51 -6.50
CA LEU A 451 2.00 -13.81 -7.11
C LEU A 451 1.27 -14.05 -8.45
N ASP A 452 0.42 -13.11 -8.88
CA ASP A 452 -0.43 -13.24 -10.06
C ASP A 452 0.02 -12.31 -11.20
N PRO A 453 0.47 -12.84 -12.35
CA PRO A 453 0.86 -12.04 -13.50
C PRO A 453 -0.32 -11.29 -14.15
N ASN A 454 -1.56 -11.68 -13.84
CA ASN A 454 -2.78 -10.98 -14.26
C ASN A 454 -3.22 -9.92 -13.23
N HIS A 455 -2.38 -9.64 -12.23
CA HIS A 455 -2.61 -8.65 -11.20
C HIS A 455 -1.36 -7.79 -10.95
N ASN A 456 -0.65 -7.97 -9.84
CA ASN A 456 0.46 -7.11 -9.42
C ASN A 456 1.85 -7.74 -9.63
N ALA A 457 1.96 -9.03 -9.99
CA ALA A 457 3.23 -9.69 -10.26
C ALA A 457 3.76 -9.38 -11.67
N ARG A 458 4.17 -8.13 -11.89
CA ARG A 458 4.54 -7.57 -13.20
C ARG A 458 5.67 -6.52 -13.09
N PRO A 459 6.33 -6.16 -14.21
CA PRO A 459 7.31 -5.07 -14.20
C PRO A 459 6.63 -3.72 -13.97
N ASN A 460 7.45 -2.69 -13.65
CA ASN A 460 7.03 -1.30 -13.49
C ASN A 460 5.91 -1.10 -12.44
N TYR A 461 5.91 -1.91 -11.38
CA TYR A 461 4.94 -1.80 -10.30
C TYR A 461 5.36 -0.72 -9.29
N TYR A 462 4.65 0.42 -9.29
CA TYR A 462 4.86 1.54 -8.36
C TYR A 462 6.32 1.95 -8.23
N LEU A 463 6.89 1.98 -7.02
CA LEU A 463 8.24 2.42 -6.69
C LEU A 463 9.24 1.25 -6.57
N VAL A 464 8.89 0.06 -7.05
CA VAL A 464 9.77 -1.11 -7.09
C VAL A 464 10.87 -0.94 -8.14
N GLN A 465 12.12 -1.12 -7.75
CA GLN A 465 13.25 -1.27 -8.68
C GLN A 465 13.47 -2.76 -8.94
N GLY A 466 12.88 -3.25 -10.02
CA GLY A 466 12.89 -4.66 -10.39
C GLY A 466 11.55 -5.11 -10.95
N ASP A 467 11.33 -6.41 -10.92
CA ASP A 467 10.16 -7.08 -11.50
C ASP A 467 9.69 -8.19 -10.56
N PHE A 468 8.37 -8.31 -10.38
CA PHE A 468 7.73 -9.39 -9.62
C PHE A 468 7.25 -10.55 -10.50
N THR A 469 7.39 -10.45 -11.83
CA THR A 469 7.10 -11.54 -12.76
C THR A 469 7.83 -12.82 -12.32
N GLY A 470 7.09 -13.92 -12.21
CA GLY A 470 7.64 -15.21 -11.80
C GLY A 470 7.77 -15.41 -10.28
N SER A 471 7.27 -14.49 -9.44
CA SER A 471 7.37 -14.57 -7.97
C SER A 471 6.78 -15.87 -7.39
N TRP A 472 5.72 -16.40 -8.00
CA TRP A 472 5.08 -17.67 -7.63
C TRP A 472 5.99 -18.90 -7.75
N ASN A 473 7.14 -18.79 -8.43
CA ASN A 473 8.10 -19.89 -8.54
C ASN A 473 8.93 -20.08 -7.26
N PHE A 474 8.92 -19.10 -6.36
CA PHE A 474 9.80 -19.04 -5.20
C PHE A 474 9.05 -19.20 -3.86
N VAL A 475 7.80 -19.66 -3.90
CA VAL A 475 6.96 -19.86 -2.71
C VAL A 475 6.62 -21.34 -2.50
N PRO A 476 6.28 -21.78 -1.27
CA PRO A 476 5.87 -23.16 -1.00
C PRO A 476 4.63 -23.55 -1.82
N LYS A 477 4.66 -24.72 -2.46
CA LYS A 477 3.58 -25.18 -3.36
C LYS A 477 2.29 -25.57 -2.64
N ASP A 478 2.34 -25.72 -1.32
CA ASP A 478 1.19 -26.03 -0.47
C ASP A 478 0.51 -24.78 0.10
N LEU A 479 0.95 -23.57 -0.30
CA LEU A 479 0.21 -22.33 -0.01
C LEU A 479 -1.18 -22.35 -0.66
N ILE A 480 -2.14 -21.76 0.05
CA ILE A 480 -3.48 -21.50 -0.48
C ILE A 480 -3.56 -20.04 -0.91
N VAL A 481 -3.73 -19.81 -2.21
CA VAL A 481 -3.70 -18.47 -2.78
C VAL A 481 -5.09 -17.84 -2.72
N ALA A 482 -5.23 -16.74 -1.97
CA ALA A 482 -6.46 -15.96 -1.85
C ALA A 482 -6.58 -14.98 -3.03
N VAL A 483 -7.24 -15.42 -4.11
CA VAL A 483 -7.48 -14.64 -5.32
C VAL A 483 -8.55 -13.61 -5.06
N TRP A 484 -8.18 -12.34 -5.11
CA TRP A 484 -9.07 -11.24 -4.72
C TRP A 484 -9.44 -10.28 -5.85
N GLY A 485 -10.63 -9.69 -5.74
CA GLY A 485 -11.13 -8.64 -6.63
C GLY A 485 -12.66 -8.64 -6.72
N GLY A 486 -13.24 -7.49 -7.09
CA GLY A 486 -14.68 -7.37 -7.34
C GLY A 486 -15.09 -8.20 -8.56
N ALA A 487 -14.64 -7.82 -9.76
CA ALA A 487 -14.97 -8.53 -10.99
C ALA A 487 -14.29 -9.92 -11.07
N PRO A 488 -14.96 -10.96 -11.62
CA PRO A 488 -14.42 -12.30 -11.85
C PRO A 488 -13.07 -12.32 -12.57
N ARG A 489 -12.09 -13.02 -12.01
CA ARG A 489 -10.73 -13.16 -12.57
C ARG A 489 -10.45 -14.58 -13.05
N GLU A 490 -11.04 -14.96 -14.19
CA GLU A 490 -10.83 -16.29 -14.78
C GLU A 490 -9.35 -16.58 -15.03
N LYS A 491 -8.62 -15.62 -15.61
CA LYS A 491 -7.19 -15.79 -15.93
C LYS A 491 -6.35 -16.10 -14.69
N SER A 492 -6.60 -15.40 -13.59
CA SER A 492 -5.93 -15.60 -12.30
C SER A 492 -6.21 -16.99 -11.72
N LEU A 493 -7.48 -17.41 -11.69
CA LEU A 493 -7.86 -18.72 -11.17
C LEU A 493 -7.25 -19.86 -11.98
N ARG A 494 -7.35 -19.78 -13.31
CA ARG A 494 -6.76 -20.75 -14.22
C ARG A 494 -5.25 -20.83 -14.05
N PHE A 495 -4.59 -19.67 -13.99
CA PHE A 495 -3.15 -19.58 -13.79
C PHE A 495 -2.70 -20.31 -12.51
N PHE A 496 -3.30 -20.04 -11.35
CA PHE A 496 -2.90 -20.72 -10.12
C PHE A 496 -3.20 -22.22 -10.12
N ALA A 497 -4.30 -22.64 -10.74
CA ALA A 497 -4.61 -24.05 -10.93
C ALA A 497 -3.54 -24.77 -11.78
N GLU A 498 -3.11 -24.16 -12.89
CA GLU A 498 -2.03 -24.65 -13.77
C GLU A 498 -0.68 -24.72 -13.03
N GLN A 499 -0.41 -23.76 -12.14
CA GLN A 499 0.78 -23.75 -11.28
C GLN A 499 0.70 -24.75 -10.11
N GLY A 500 -0.45 -25.42 -9.95
CA GLY A 500 -0.67 -26.48 -8.98
C GLY A 500 -1.19 -26.03 -7.61
N PHE A 501 -1.41 -24.74 -7.41
CA PHE A 501 -1.88 -24.18 -6.13
C PHE A 501 -3.37 -24.46 -5.88
N ALA A 502 -3.75 -24.50 -4.62
CA ALA A 502 -5.14 -24.40 -4.22
C ALA A 502 -5.52 -22.92 -4.06
N THR A 503 -6.77 -22.57 -4.32
CA THR A 503 -7.22 -21.16 -4.26
C THR A 503 -8.41 -20.96 -3.34
N LEU A 504 -8.40 -19.85 -2.61
CA LEU A 504 -9.56 -19.27 -1.93
C LEU A 504 -10.01 -18.05 -2.77
N ILE A 505 -11.29 -17.95 -3.11
CA ILE A 505 -11.82 -16.78 -3.82
C ILE A 505 -12.27 -15.72 -2.82
N ALA A 506 -11.71 -14.51 -2.89
CA ALA A 506 -12.04 -13.38 -2.01
C ALA A 506 -12.71 -12.26 -2.82
N CYS A 507 -14.03 -12.30 -2.96
CA CYS A 507 -14.71 -11.67 -4.09
C CYS A 507 -15.83 -10.66 -3.79
N TYR A 508 -16.23 -10.47 -2.52
CA TYR A 508 -17.05 -9.31 -2.21
C TYR A 508 -16.15 -8.07 -2.09
N TYR A 509 -16.56 -6.94 -2.67
CA TYR A 509 -15.73 -5.73 -2.73
C TYR A 509 -16.60 -4.48 -2.56
N ASP A 510 -17.33 -4.45 -1.44
CA ASP A 510 -18.18 -3.32 -1.01
C ASP A 510 -19.23 -2.89 -2.06
N ALA A 511 -19.63 -3.82 -2.93
CA ALA A 511 -20.60 -3.59 -3.99
C ALA A 511 -22.05 -3.57 -3.45
N ASP A 512 -22.94 -2.92 -4.20
CA ASP A 512 -24.37 -2.84 -3.86
C ASP A 512 -25.13 -4.14 -4.15
N SER A 513 -24.56 -5.06 -4.92
CA SER A 513 -25.14 -6.37 -5.25
C SER A 513 -24.10 -7.49 -5.25
N LEU A 514 -24.57 -8.74 -5.42
CA LEU A 514 -23.73 -9.94 -5.52
C LEU A 514 -23.59 -10.44 -6.97
N ASP A 515 -23.83 -9.59 -7.97
CA ASP A 515 -23.82 -10.02 -9.37
C ASP A 515 -22.43 -10.52 -9.80
N GLU A 516 -21.37 -9.84 -9.39
CA GLU A 516 -20.00 -10.30 -9.64
C GLU A 516 -19.71 -11.63 -8.94
N VAL A 517 -20.26 -11.85 -7.74
CA VAL A 517 -20.09 -13.11 -6.99
C VAL A 517 -20.70 -14.30 -7.73
N LYS A 518 -21.81 -14.12 -8.46
CA LYS A 518 -22.38 -15.16 -9.34
C LYS A 518 -21.39 -15.58 -10.43
N GLY A 519 -20.68 -14.60 -11.01
CA GLY A 519 -19.62 -14.88 -11.98
C GLY A 519 -18.48 -15.69 -11.37
N TRP A 520 -18.04 -15.33 -10.17
CA TRP A 520 -17.04 -16.10 -9.42
C TRP A 520 -17.48 -17.54 -9.11
N GLN A 521 -18.75 -17.74 -8.73
CA GLN A 521 -19.31 -19.07 -8.48
C GLN A 521 -19.26 -19.96 -9.73
N GLN A 522 -19.61 -19.42 -10.90
CA GLN A 522 -19.57 -20.14 -12.17
C GLN A 522 -18.14 -20.52 -12.57
N LEU A 523 -17.17 -19.64 -12.30
CA LEU A 523 -15.75 -19.94 -12.55
C LEU A 523 -15.23 -21.04 -11.61
N ALA A 524 -15.61 -21.00 -10.33
CA ALA A 524 -15.18 -21.98 -9.34
C ALA A 524 -15.58 -23.42 -9.71
N GLN A 525 -16.71 -23.61 -10.39
CA GLN A 525 -17.16 -24.93 -10.87
C GLN A 525 -16.28 -25.49 -12.01
N LYS A 526 -15.57 -24.62 -12.72
CA LYS A 526 -14.78 -24.98 -13.91
C LYS A 526 -13.27 -25.06 -13.64
N VAL A 527 -12.83 -24.54 -12.50
CA VAL A 527 -11.42 -24.48 -12.12
C VAL A 527 -11.15 -25.49 -11.00
N PRO A 528 -10.20 -26.43 -11.16
CA PRO A 528 -9.90 -27.39 -10.11
C PRO A 528 -9.21 -26.71 -8.92
N LYS A 529 -9.23 -27.38 -7.76
CA LYS A 529 -8.55 -26.94 -6.53
C LYS A 529 -9.01 -25.59 -5.96
N VAL A 530 -10.17 -25.09 -6.37
CA VAL A 530 -10.86 -24.01 -5.65
C VAL A 530 -11.43 -24.59 -4.35
N ARG A 531 -10.94 -24.09 -3.21
CA ARG A 531 -11.33 -24.57 -1.89
C ARG A 531 -12.60 -23.92 -1.36
N GLY A 532 -12.84 -22.67 -1.75
CA GLY A 532 -14.07 -21.99 -1.39
C GLY A 532 -13.95 -20.48 -1.50
N PHE A 533 -14.69 -19.77 -0.66
CA PHE A 533 -14.94 -18.35 -0.78
C PHE A 533 -14.78 -17.60 0.54
N MET A 534 -14.35 -16.35 0.44
CA MET A 534 -14.28 -15.40 1.53
C MET A 534 -15.10 -14.15 1.20
N TYR A 535 -16.01 -13.77 2.09
CA TYR A 535 -16.69 -12.49 2.06
C TYR A 535 -15.72 -11.40 2.53
N THR A 536 -15.26 -10.55 1.61
CA THR A 536 -14.33 -9.45 1.87
C THR A 536 -15.02 -8.09 1.84
N THR A 537 -14.64 -7.19 2.74
CA THR A 537 -15.13 -5.80 2.77
C THR A 537 -14.02 -4.91 3.32
N TRP A 538 -13.91 -3.70 2.77
CA TRP A 538 -12.96 -2.67 3.16
C TRP A 538 -13.68 -1.42 3.70
N GLU A 539 -15.01 -1.38 3.60
CA GLU A 539 -15.85 -0.28 4.11
C GLU A 539 -16.74 -0.69 5.29
N ARG A 540 -16.58 -1.93 5.80
CA ARG A 540 -17.45 -2.56 6.82
C ARG A 540 -18.90 -2.73 6.36
N ARG A 541 -19.10 -3.01 5.08
CA ARG A 541 -20.39 -3.38 4.51
C ARG A 541 -20.60 -4.88 4.69
N TYR A 542 -21.46 -5.25 5.63
CA TYR A 542 -21.81 -6.66 5.93
C TYR A 542 -23.28 -6.99 5.64
N ASP A 543 -24.00 -6.09 4.97
CA ASP A 543 -25.45 -6.22 4.75
C ASP A 543 -25.79 -7.46 3.91
N LEU A 544 -24.94 -7.76 2.93
CA LEU A 544 -25.08 -8.89 1.99
C LEU A 544 -24.42 -10.18 2.48
N LEU A 545 -23.93 -10.24 3.73
CA LEU A 545 -23.23 -11.40 4.27
C LEU A 545 -24.07 -12.70 4.21
N ASN A 546 -25.38 -12.56 4.45
CA ASN A 546 -26.33 -13.68 4.41
C ASN A 546 -26.56 -14.15 2.98
N ASP A 547 -26.85 -13.21 2.08
CA ASP A 547 -27.18 -13.50 0.68
C ASP A 547 -25.98 -14.11 -0.04
N PHE A 548 -24.76 -13.69 0.33
CA PHE A 548 -23.51 -14.29 -0.16
C PHE A 548 -23.42 -15.78 0.18
N ALA A 549 -23.74 -16.13 1.42
CA ALA A 549 -23.72 -17.52 1.89
C ALA A 549 -24.82 -18.36 1.22
N THR A 550 -26.03 -17.82 1.14
CA THR A 550 -27.15 -18.47 0.45
C THR A 550 -26.83 -18.74 -1.01
N LEU A 551 -26.22 -17.76 -1.70
CA LEU A 551 -25.81 -17.90 -3.09
C LEU A 551 -24.79 -19.04 -3.28
N LEU A 552 -23.76 -19.11 -2.43
CA LEU A 552 -22.60 -19.96 -2.67
C LEU A 552 -22.72 -21.38 -2.12
N TRP A 553 -23.43 -21.57 -1.00
CA TRP A 553 -23.58 -22.87 -0.36
C TRP A 553 -24.98 -23.11 0.24
N GLY A 554 -25.98 -22.32 -0.14
CA GLY A 554 -27.39 -22.55 0.20
C GLY A 554 -27.81 -22.09 1.61
N GLY A 555 -26.91 -21.48 2.38
CA GLY A 555 -27.15 -21.17 3.79
C GLY A 555 -26.83 -22.35 4.70
N LYS A 556 -27.35 -22.34 5.93
CA LYS A 556 -27.15 -23.41 6.91
C LYS A 556 -28.39 -24.29 7.04
#